data_AF-A0A1I5MTD4-F1
#
_entry.id   AF-A0A1I5MTD4-F1
#
_cell.length_a   1.000
_cell.length_b   1.000
_cell.length_c   1.000
_cell.angle_alpha   90.00
_cell.angle_beta   90.00
_cell.angle_gamma   90.00
#
_symmetry.space_group_name_H-M   'P 1'
#
loop_
_entity.id
_entity.type
_entity.pdbx_description
1 polymer ?
#
loop_
_entity_poly.entity_id
_entity_poly.type
_entity_poly.pdbx_seq_one_letter_code
_entity_poly.pdbx_strand_id
1 'polypeptide(L)'
;MLRIKHEYAGGTAPPSGLPAISPTRGEITLLAAASPFTLPPPHANSPRMAQKKGYEVDSWLARPDPAMAIVLFYGPDRGLVAERAKTFAAKTGLPLDDPFSVVKLGGAEVDRDEGRLLDEARTVPMFSDRRLLWVRNASGQKGLADDIKALTAEPARDAIILIEAGDLKKGTGLRAIVEAAGNAIALPCYADEARDLDTVIDDELRRAGMSMTLDARQALRRNLGGDRLASRGEIEKLVLYAHGRKEIGIEDVDAMSGDVSGASFDAAVDAMLDGKVGDFDISFNRHCQSGGHPFLVLSSAMRQLQAIQVMRGQMESQGRNAASVVAGARPPVFFARRKLVEKTLERWNVEALGRALNRLQTAVLQTRKRPDLSEALARQALLGIAVESARLGQRG
;
A
#
# COMPACT_ATOMS: atom_id res chain seq x y z
N MET A 1 -28.83 40.76 31.01
CA MET A 1 -28.90 41.41 32.34
C MET A 1 -29.52 40.40 33.30
N LEU A 2 -28.69 39.51 33.84
CA LEU A 2 -29.08 38.44 34.76
C LEU A 2 -29.08 39.03 36.18
N ARG A 3 -30.17 38.89 36.95
CA ARG A 3 -30.17 39.20 38.39
C ARG A 3 -30.75 38.03 39.18
N ILE A 4 -29.90 37.59 40.09
CA ILE A 4 -29.99 36.47 41.03
C ILE A 4 -31.10 36.72 42.07
N LYS A 5 -31.79 35.66 42.49
CA LYS A 5 -32.45 35.60 43.80
C LYS A 5 -31.97 34.34 44.55
N HIS A 6 -31.32 34.59 45.68
CA HIS A 6 -31.04 33.62 46.75
C HIS A 6 -32.29 33.44 47.60
N GLU A 7 -32.53 32.22 48.08
CA GLU A 7 -33.43 31.97 49.20
C GLU A 7 -32.80 30.91 50.10
N TYR A 8 -32.68 31.25 51.39
CA TYR A 8 -32.16 30.45 52.50
C TYR A 8 -33.35 30.10 53.40
N ALA A 9 -33.51 28.84 53.77
CA ALA A 9 -34.30 28.38 54.92
C ALA A 9 -33.64 27.08 55.40
N GLY A 10 -33.23 26.88 56.66
CA GLY A 10 -33.99 27.12 57.90
C GLY A 10 -34.59 25.77 58.33
N GLY A 11 -33.91 25.07 59.25
CA GLY A 11 -34.09 23.63 59.50
C GLY A 11 -35.14 23.22 60.54
N THR A 12 -35.24 21.90 60.77
CA THR A 12 -35.87 21.24 61.93
C THR A 12 -35.40 19.78 62.05
N ALA A 13 -34.80 19.41 63.20
CA ALA A 13 -34.74 18.05 63.76
C ALA A 13 -36.13 17.68 64.38
N PRO A 14 -36.47 16.45 64.88
CA PRO A 14 -35.65 15.41 65.56
C PRO A 14 -36.17 13.95 65.22
N PRO A 15 -36.11 12.88 66.06
CA PRO A 15 -35.29 12.55 67.24
C PRO A 15 -34.53 11.19 67.15
N SER A 16 -33.73 10.99 68.20
CA SER A 16 -32.95 9.83 68.64
C SER A 16 -33.65 8.46 68.69
N GLY A 17 -32.91 7.42 68.27
CA GLY A 17 -33.19 6.02 68.59
C GLY A 17 -32.01 5.11 68.19
N LEU A 18 -31.09 4.87 69.12
CA LEU A 18 -30.10 3.78 69.03
C LEU A 18 -30.70 2.52 69.66
N PRO A 19 -30.30 1.33 69.16
CA PRO A 19 -29.66 0.40 70.08
C PRO A 19 -28.32 -0.12 69.52
N ALA A 20 -27.38 -0.32 70.45
CA ALA A 20 -26.07 -0.89 70.22
C ALA A 20 -26.13 -2.42 70.09
N ILE A 21 -25.40 -3.00 69.13
CA ILE A 21 -24.97 -4.40 69.13
C ILE A 21 -23.51 -4.47 68.62
N SER A 22 -22.69 -5.21 69.36
CA SER A 22 -21.24 -5.41 69.25
C SER A 22 -20.77 -6.17 67.99
N PRO A 23 -19.45 -6.24 67.70
CA PRO A 23 -18.93 -6.46 66.35
C PRO A 23 -18.81 -7.95 66.01
N THR A 24 -19.43 -8.36 64.91
CA THR A 24 -19.17 -9.65 64.25
C THR A 24 -18.33 -9.41 63.00
N ARG A 25 -17.15 -10.05 62.99
CA ARG A 25 -16.31 -10.28 61.82
C ARG A 25 -17.15 -10.74 60.63
N GLY A 26 -17.09 -10.00 59.53
CA GLY A 26 -17.66 -10.36 58.26
C GLY A 26 -16.91 -9.61 57.16
N GLU A 27 -16.17 -10.37 56.36
CA GLU A 27 -15.35 -9.91 55.25
C GLU A 27 -16.15 -9.04 54.27
N ILE A 28 -15.69 -7.82 54.03
CA ILE A 28 -16.11 -7.03 52.87
C ILE A 28 -15.03 -7.23 51.82
N THR A 29 -15.39 -7.99 50.79
CA THR A 29 -14.65 -8.13 49.54
C THR A 29 -14.51 -6.75 48.88
N LEU A 30 -13.34 -6.13 49.03
CA LEU A 30 -12.94 -5.00 48.20
C LEU A 30 -12.43 -5.57 46.88
N LEU A 31 -13.19 -5.37 45.80
CA LEU A 31 -12.75 -5.60 44.43
C LEU A 31 -11.67 -4.56 44.10
N ALA A 32 -10.42 -4.85 44.49
CA ALA A 32 -9.28 -3.99 44.22
C ALA A 32 -8.68 -4.32 42.85
N ALA A 33 -8.60 -3.26 42.06
CA ALA A 33 -7.88 -3.04 40.81
C ALA A 33 -6.66 -3.95 40.53
N ALA A 34 -6.53 -4.24 39.24
CA ALA A 34 -5.41 -4.91 38.59
C ALA A 34 -4.05 -4.44 39.13
N SER A 35 -3.20 -5.40 39.49
CA SER A 35 -1.85 -5.19 39.99
C SER A 35 -0.94 -4.52 38.94
N PRO A 36 -0.05 -3.61 39.34
CA PRO A 36 0.98 -3.08 38.45
C PRO A 36 1.99 -4.17 38.09
N PHE A 37 2.16 -4.39 36.79
CA PHE A 37 3.10 -5.35 36.21
C PHE A 37 4.55 -4.93 36.55
N THR A 38 5.19 -5.67 37.46
CA THR A 38 6.61 -5.51 37.80
C THR A 38 7.44 -6.45 36.92
N LEU A 39 8.41 -5.92 36.17
CA LEU A 39 9.30 -6.71 35.32
C LEU A 39 10.20 -7.64 36.19
N PRO A 40 10.30 -8.94 35.87
CA PRO A 40 11.28 -9.83 36.51
C PRO A 40 12.71 -9.55 35.98
N PRO A 41 13.76 -9.87 36.75
CA PRO A 41 15.15 -9.61 36.37
C PRO A 41 15.59 -10.46 35.15
N PRO A 42 16.60 -9.99 34.37
CA PRO A 42 16.96 -10.61 33.11
C PRO A 42 17.68 -11.96 33.32
N HIS A 43 17.01 -13.05 32.97
CA HIS A 43 17.65 -14.36 32.82
C HIS A 43 18.29 -14.51 31.43
N ALA A 44 19.46 -15.15 31.43
CA ALA A 44 20.43 -15.20 30.34
C ALA A 44 19.98 -15.99 29.09
N ASN A 45 20.22 -15.35 27.94
CA ASN A 45 20.80 -15.84 26.70
C ASN A 45 20.15 -17.00 25.90
N SER A 46 19.40 -16.61 24.87
CA SER A 46 19.38 -17.25 23.55
C SER A 46 19.45 -16.14 22.50
N PRO A 47 20.21 -16.26 21.40
CA PRO A 47 20.35 -15.18 20.43
C PRO A 47 19.00 -14.98 19.73
N ARG A 48 18.23 -13.99 20.21
CA ARG A 48 17.00 -13.55 19.57
C ARG A 48 17.41 -12.92 18.24
N MET A 49 17.12 -13.60 17.13
CA MET A 49 17.39 -13.02 15.82
C MET A 49 16.58 -11.73 15.67
N ALA A 50 17.26 -10.58 15.67
CA ALA A 50 16.69 -9.24 15.52
C ALA A 50 16.15 -8.97 14.09
N GLN A 51 16.25 -9.96 13.19
CA GLN A 51 15.71 -9.93 11.84
C GLN A 51 14.64 -11.02 11.67
N LYS A 52 13.45 -10.63 11.21
CA LYS A 52 12.40 -11.56 10.78
C LYS A 52 12.44 -11.73 9.26
N LYS A 53 12.03 -12.92 8.78
CA LYS A 53 11.80 -13.13 7.35
C LYS A 53 10.47 -12.47 6.94
N GLY A 54 10.32 -12.08 5.67
CA GLY A 54 9.17 -11.31 5.20
C GLY A 54 7.79 -11.92 5.52
N TYR A 55 7.68 -13.26 5.52
CA TYR A 55 6.46 -13.98 5.89
C TYR A 55 6.18 -14.03 7.41
N GLU A 56 7.18 -13.73 8.25
CA GLU A 56 7.04 -13.74 9.71
C GLU A 56 6.62 -12.37 10.26
N VAL A 57 6.67 -11.32 9.43
CA VAL A 57 6.39 -9.94 9.84
C VAL A 57 4.94 -9.79 10.30
N ASP A 58 3.98 -10.38 9.59
CA ASP A 58 2.56 -10.26 9.95
C ASP A 58 2.22 -11.05 11.22
N SER A 59 2.89 -12.19 11.44
CA SER A 59 2.80 -12.96 12.69
C SER A 59 3.39 -12.19 13.87
N TRP A 60 4.52 -11.51 13.68
CA TRP A 60 5.10 -10.65 14.70
C TRP A 60 4.22 -9.42 14.98
N LEU A 61 3.68 -8.78 13.94
CA LEU A 61 2.71 -7.69 14.08
C LEU A 61 1.47 -8.13 14.85
N ALA A 62 1.04 -9.39 14.74
CA ALA A 62 -0.08 -9.93 15.51
C ALA A 62 0.16 -9.82 17.03
N ARG A 63 1.40 -10.09 17.49
CA ARG A 63 1.82 -10.03 18.89
C ARG A 63 3.21 -9.38 19.00
N PRO A 64 3.28 -8.03 18.97
CA PRO A 64 4.55 -7.33 19.07
C PRO A 64 5.23 -7.59 20.41
N ASP A 65 6.54 -7.84 20.41
CA ASP A 65 7.32 -8.03 21.63
C ASP A 65 7.57 -6.68 22.33
N PRO A 66 7.07 -6.45 23.56
CA PRO A 66 7.25 -5.18 24.27
C PRO A 66 8.71 -4.84 24.58
N ALA A 67 9.64 -5.81 24.51
CA ALA A 67 11.07 -5.57 24.69
C ALA A 67 11.71 -4.83 23.50
N MET A 68 11.01 -4.77 22.35
CA MET A 68 11.50 -4.10 21.14
C MET A 68 11.04 -2.64 21.14
N ALA A 69 11.84 -1.77 21.73
CA ALA A 69 11.58 -0.32 21.79
C ALA A 69 11.78 0.36 20.42
N ILE A 70 12.61 -0.22 19.55
CA ILE A 70 12.92 0.31 18.22
C ILE A 70 12.44 -0.66 17.15
N VAL A 71 11.56 -0.20 16.25
CA VAL A 71 10.96 -1.00 15.19
C VAL A 71 11.24 -0.36 13.84
N LEU A 72 11.94 -1.08 12.97
CA LEU A 72 12.26 -0.65 11.62
C LEU A 72 11.49 -1.47 10.59
N PHE A 73 10.58 -0.82 9.86
CA PHE A 73 10.01 -1.35 8.62
C PHE A 73 10.79 -0.83 7.43
N TYR A 74 11.29 -1.71 6.57
CA TYR A 74 12.09 -1.31 5.41
C TYR A 74 11.79 -2.16 4.18
N GLY A 75 11.87 -1.57 2.99
CA GLY A 75 11.71 -2.32 1.75
C GLY A 75 11.39 -1.46 0.52
N PRO A 76 11.40 -2.06 -0.68
CA PRO A 76 11.07 -1.38 -1.93
C PRO A 76 9.58 -1.00 -2.03
N ASP A 77 8.68 -1.73 -1.37
CA ASP A 77 7.24 -1.44 -1.34
C ASP A 77 6.91 -0.45 -0.22
N ARG A 78 6.84 0.83 -0.57
CA ARG A 78 6.49 1.91 0.37
C ARG A 78 5.07 1.79 0.93
N GLY A 79 4.15 1.23 0.16
CA GLY A 79 2.77 1.03 0.58
C GLY A 79 2.69 0.00 1.70
N LEU A 80 3.35 -1.14 1.52
CA LEU A 80 3.45 -2.19 2.54
C LEU A 80 4.16 -1.71 3.81
N VAL A 81 5.25 -0.94 3.66
CA VAL A 81 5.95 -0.32 4.79
C VAL A 81 4.99 0.58 5.59
N ALA A 82 4.28 1.49 4.92
CA ALA A 82 3.35 2.41 5.57
C ALA A 82 2.17 1.68 6.24
N GLU A 83 1.62 0.65 5.60
CA GLU A 83 0.50 -0.15 6.13
C GLU A 83 0.89 -0.87 7.43
N ARG A 84 2.06 -1.53 7.43
CA ARG A 84 2.57 -2.25 8.59
C ARG A 84 2.99 -1.30 9.71
N ALA A 85 3.59 -0.17 9.39
CA ALA A 85 3.93 0.88 10.35
C ALA A 85 2.66 1.44 11.01
N LYS A 86 1.61 1.75 10.24
CA LYS A 86 0.31 2.19 10.78
C LYS A 86 -0.34 1.12 11.66
N THR A 87 -0.27 -0.15 11.25
CA THR A 87 -0.80 -1.28 12.04
C THR A 87 -0.07 -1.42 13.38
N PHE A 88 1.26 -1.32 13.37
CA PHE A 88 2.06 -1.32 14.59
C PHE A 88 1.74 -0.11 15.48
N ALA A 89 1.69 1.09 14.90
CA ALA A 89 1.37 2.32 15.62
C ALA A 89 0.01 2.21 16.33
N ALA A 90 -1.02 1.71 15.65
CA ALA A 90 -2.34 1.49 16.26
C ALA A 90 -2.30 0.50 17.44
N LYS A 91 -1.43 -0.53 17.37
CA LYS A 91 -1.27 -1.52 18.45
C LYS A 91 -0.54 -0.99 19.68
N THR A 92 0.14 0.16 19.59
CA THR A 92 0.73 0.79 20.78
C THR A 92 -0.34 1.27 21.77
N GLY A 93 -1.58 1.45 21.31
CA GLY A 93 -2.68 1.98 22.12
C GLY A 93 -2.62 3.49 22.32
N LEU A 94 -1.64 4.18 21.72
CA LEU A 94 -1.48 5.63 21.83
C LEU A 94 -2.40 6.37 20.85
N PRO A 95 -2.95 7.54 21.23
CA PRO A 95 -3.74 8.36 20.34
C PRO A 95 -2.87 8.96 19.22
N LEU A 96 -2.96 8.41 18.01
CA LEU A 96 -2.10 8.76 16.87
C LEU A 96 -2.24 10.19 16.34
N ASP A 97 -3.30 10.87 16.76
CA ASP A 97 -3.61 12.26 16.42
C ASP A 97 -3.22 13.26 17.53
N ASP A 98 -2.74 12.77 18.68
CA ASP A 98 -2.26 13.59 19.78
C ASP A 98 -0.75 13.91 19.62
N PRO A 99 -0.38 15.19 19.41
CA PRO A 99 1.03 15.58 19.26
C PRO A 99 1.88 15.35 20.51
N PHE A 100 1.28 15.25 21.70
CA PHE A 100 2.01 15.00 22.95
C PHE A 100 2.42 13.53 23.08
N SER A 101 1.56 12.61 22.63
CA SER A 101 1.82 11.17 22.65
C SER A 101 2.54 10.67 21.40
N VAL A 102 2.36 11.31 20.24
CA VAL A 102 2.95 10.86 18.97
C VAL A 102 3.63 12.01 18.22
N VAL A 103 4.94 11.88 18.02
CA VAL A 103 5.73 12.81 17.19
C VAL A 103 6.01 12.18 15.84
N LYS A 104 5.61 12.85 14.76
CA LYS A 104 5.92 12.40 13.39
C LYS A 104 7.07 13.24 12.87
N LEU A 105 8.18 12.60 12.51
CA LEU A 105 9.40 13.24 12.01
C LEU A 105 9.73 12.74 10.61
N GLY A 106 10.26 13.60 9.74
CA GLY A 106 10.81 13.17 8.45
C GLY A 106 12.25 12.67 8.58
N GLY A 107 12.64 11.62 7.87
CA GLY A 107 14.03 11.14 7.87
C GLY A 107 15.05 12.21 7.45
N ALA A 108 14.69 13.08 6.48
CA ALA A 108 15.52 14.21 6.07
C ALA A 108 15.49 15.40 7.06
N GLU A 109 14.48 15.46 7.91
CA GLU A 109 14.37 16.47 8.97
C GLU A 109 15.26 16.10 10.14
N VAL A 110 15.27 14.82 10.56
CA VAL A 110 16.18 14.29 11.58
C VAL A 110 17.65 14.43 11.17
N ASP A 111 17.97 14.22 9.89
CA ASP A 111 19.36 14.37 9.40
C ASP A 111 19.82 15.84 9.31
N ARG A 112 18.88 16.79 9.20
CA ARG A 112 19.20 18.24 9.17
C ARG A 112 19.40 18.79 10.58
N ASP A 113 18.64 18.28 11.54
CA ASP A 113 18.60 18.75 12.92
C ASP A 113 19.16 17.66 13.84
N GLU A 114 20.49 17.60 13.89
CA GLU A 114 21.24 16.56 14.60
C GLU A 114 20.87 16.55 16.10
N GLY A 115 20.53 15.37 16.63
CA GLY A 115 20.15 15.20 18.03
C GLY A 115 18.67 15.41 18.33
N ARG A 116 17.86 15.95 17.40
CA ARG A 116 16.43 16.16 17.63
C ARG A 116 15.67 14.87 17.98
N LEU A 117 16.03 13.74 17.36
CA LEU A 117 15.40 12.46 17.70
C LEU A 117 15.74 12.03 19.13
N LEU A 118 16.98 12.27 19.59
CA LEU A 118 17.43 11.95 20.94
C LEU A 118 16.70 12.80 21.99
N ASP A 119 16.55 14.09 21.73
CA ASP A 119 15.86 15.02 22.62
C ASP A 119 14.39 14.62 22.77
N GLU A 120 13.71 14.34 21.65
CA GLU A 120 12.32 13.90 21.67
C GLU A 120 12.14 12.52 22.34
N ALA A 121 13.13 11.62 22.20
CA ALA A 121 13.10 10.30 22.82
C ALA A 121 13.32 10.35 24.34
N ARG A 122 14.12 11.30 24.82
CA ARG A 122 14.42 11.49 26.24
C ARG A 122 13.44 12.44 26.94
N THR A 123 12.54 13.05 26.18
CA THR A 123 11.48 13.89 26.73
C THR A 123 10.45 13.04 27.47
N VAL A 124 10.21 13.36 28.74
CA VAL A 124 9.21 12.69 29.58
C VAL A 124 7.81 13.04 29.07
N PRO A 125 6.96 12.05 28.72
CA PRO A 125 5.59 12.33 28.30
C PRO A 125 4.75 12.84 29.48
N MET A 126 3.90 13.86 29.25
CA MET A 126 3.08 14.47 30.31
C MET A 126 1.69 13.83 30.48
N PHE A 127 1.14 13.24 29.41
CA PHE A 127 -0.26 12.78 29.35
C PHE A 127 -0.40 11.30 28.98
N SER A 128 0.73 10.58 28.90
CA SER A 128 0.78 9.18 28.51
C SER A 128 1.93 8.47 29.21
N ASP A 129 1.77 7.16 29.42
CA ASP A 129 2.84 6.34 30.01
C ASP A 129 4.03 6.17 29.07
N ARG A 130 3.79 6.32 27.75
CA ARG A 130 4.79 6.18 26.70
C ARG A 130 4.50 7.12 25.54
N ARG A 131 5.54 7.49 24.81
CA ARG A 131 5.49 8.30 23.60
C ARG A 131 5.91 7.48 22.38
N LEU A 132 5.29 7.75 21.23
CA LEU A 132 5.68 7.18 19.95
C LEU A 132 6.41 8.22 19.10
N LEU A 133 7.66 7.93 18.75
CA LEU A 133 8.42 8.68 17.76
C LEU A 133 8.34 7.96 16.43
N TRP A 134 7.61 8.54 15.48
CA TRP A 134 7.37 7.96 14.17
C TRP A 134 8.18 8.68 13.09
N VAL A 135 9.32 8.08 12.73
CA VAL A 135 10.20 8.58 11.67
C VAL A 135 9.75 8.03 10.32
N ARG A 136 9.36 8.93 9.42
CA ARG A 136 8.83 8.59 8.09
C ARG A 136 9.82 8.90 6.98
N ASN A 137 9.76 8.14 5.89
CA ASN A 137 10.59 8.34 4.70
C ASN A 137 12.11 8.34 4.97
N ALA A 138 12.58 7.44 5.84
CA ALA A 138 14.00 7.22 6.03
C ALA A 138 14.64 6.56 4.79
N SER A 139 15.86 6.97 4.46
CA SER A 139 16.62 6.49 3.31
C SER A 139 18.07 6.17 3.68
N GLY A 140 18.30 5.73 4.92
CA GLY A 140 19.63 5.39 5.43
C GLY A 140 20.52 6.60 5.72
N GLN A 141 19.91 7.72 6.14
CA GLN A 141 20.62 8.92 6.57
C GLN A 141 21.61 8.60 7.71
N LYS A 142 22.75 9.28 7.73
CA LYS A 142 23.81 9.00 8.72
C LYS A 142 23.41 9.52 10.11
N GLY A 143 22.85 10.73 10.21
CA GLY A 143 22.42 11.29 11.50
C GLY A 143 21.38 10.40 12.19
N LEU A 144 20.37 9.96 11.43
CA LEU A 144 19.37 9.02 11.93
C LEU A 144 20.00 7.70 12.41
N ALA A 145 20.99 7.17 11.69
CA ALA A 145 21.67 5.94 12.09
C ALA A 145 22.45 6.12 13.41
N ASP A 146 23.13 7.26 13.58
CA ASP A 146 23.90 7.58 14.78
C ASP A 146 23.00 7.81 16.01
N ASP A 147 21.87 8.50 15.84
CA ASP A 147 20.86 8.66 16.89
C ASP A 147 20.28 7.31 17.34
N ILE A 148 19.92 6.44 16.39
CA ILE A 148 19.43 5.09 16.69
C ILE A 148 20.49 4.26 17.39
N LYS A 149 21.77 4.40 17.02
CA LYS A 149 22.88 3.73 17.71
C LYS A 149 22.95 4.15 19.18
N ALA A 150 22.85 5.45 19.46
CA ALA A 150 22.82 5.95 20.84
C ALA A 150 21.62 5.39 21.62
N LEU A 151 20.43 5.36 21.01
CA LEU A 151 19.20 4.83 21.62
C LEU A 151 19.21 3.30 21.82
N THR A 152 19.97 2.56 21.01
CA THR A 152 20.18 1.12 21.27
C THR A 152 21.13 0.87 22.43
N ALA A 153 22.12 1.73 22.65
CA ALA A 153 23.07 1.63 23.75
C ALA A 153 22.46 2.10 25.08
N GLU A 154 21.67 3.18 25.03
CA GLU A 154 20.97 3.74 26.18
C GLU A 154 19.48 3.91 25.84
N PRO A 155 18.66 2.87 26.05
CA PRO A 155 17.25 2.89 25.69
C PRO A 155 16.47 3.92 26.50
N ALA A 156 15.68 4.74 25.79
CA ALA A 156 14.69 5.60 26.43
C ALA A 156 13.63 4.74 27.12
N ARG A 157 13.29 5.05 28.38
CA ARG A 157 12.35 4.25 29.18
C ARG A 157 10.92 4.36 28.66
N ASP A 158 10.54 5.56 28.25
CA ASP A 158 9.14 5.93 27.99
C ASP A 158 8.90 6.22 26.49
N ALA A 159 9.81 5.82 25.59
CA ALA A 159 9.67 6.07 24.16
C ALA A 159 9.74 4.79 23.32
N ILE A 160 8.83 4.70 22.35
CA ILE A 160 8.82 3.71 21.27
C ILE A 160 9.21 4.42 19.99
N ILE A 161 10.17 3.87 19.25
CA ILE A 161 10.66 4.44 18.00
C ILE A 161 10.22 3.56 16.85
N LEU A 162 9.43 4.13 15.94
CA LEU A 162 8.94 3.49 14.72
C LEU A 162 9.57 4.16 13.51
N ILE A 163 10.23 3.38 12.66
CA ILE A 163 10.95 3.90 11.49
C ILE A 163 10.39 3.25 10.21
N GLU A 164 9.95 4.09 9.28
CA GLU A 164 9.63 3.72 7.90
C GLU A 164 10.83 4.05 7.01
N ALA A 165 11.44 3.03 6.41
CA ALA A 165 12.55 3.21 5.48
C ALA A 165 12.24 2.62 4.10
N GLY A 166 12.90 3.16 3.08
CA GLY A 166 12.97 2.54 1.75
C GLY A 166 13.82 1.27 1.75
N ASP A 167 14.32 0.89 0.57
CA ASP A 167 15.20 -0.28 0.48
C ASP A 167 16.56 -0.02 1.14
N LEU A 168 16.95 -0.90 2.07
CA LEU A 168 18.18 -0.80 2.86
C LEU A 168 19.09 -2.01 2.64
N LYS A 169 20.34 -1.73 2.25
CA LYS A 169 21.37 -2.76 2.05
C LYS A 169 21.66 -3.50 3.36
N LYS A 170 21.79 -4.82 3.27
CA LYS A 170 22.12 -5.69 4.42
C LYS A 170 23.50 -5.33 4.97
N GLY A 171 23.61 -5.28 6.30
CA GLY A 171 24.89 -5.09 6.98
C GLY A 171 25.48 -3.67 6.90
N THR A 172 24.72 -2.65 6.47
CA THR A 172 25.20 -1.26 6.45
C THR A 172 24.23 -0.27 7.10
N GLY A 173 24.78 0.76 7.74
CA GLY A 173 24.05 1.91 8.27
C GLY A 173 22.96 1.53 9.28
N LEU A 174 21.80 2.16 9.15
CA LEU A 174 20.63 1.98 10.02
C LEU A 174 20.23 0.51 10.20
N ARG A 175 20.24 -0.28 9.12
CA ARG A 175 19.84 -1.70 9.17
C ARG A 175 20.80 -2.54 10.01
N ALA A 176 22.11 -2.31 9.89
CA ALA A 176 23.11 -3.05 10.67
C ALA A 176 22.98 -2.78 12.18
N ILE A 177 22.71 -1.52 12.53
CA ILE A 177 22.58 -1.08 13.92
C ILE A 177 21.34 -1.73 14.56
N VAL A 178 20.21 -1.71 13.87
CA VAL A 178 18.96 -2.33 14.34
C VAL A 178 19.10 -3.86 14.42
N GLU A 179 19.72 -4.51 13.43
CA GLU A 179 19.94 -5.97 13.43
C GLU A 179 20.92 -6.44 14.53
N ALA A 180 21.80 -5.56 15.03
CA ALA A 180 22.76 -5.89 16.09
C ALA A 180 22.22 -5.66 17.51
N ALA A 181 21.13 -4.91 17.66
CA ALA A 181 20.60 -4.50 18.95
C ALA A 181 19.58 -5.51 19.50
N GLY A 182 19.64 -5.76 20.82
CA GLY A 182 18.74 -6.70 21.50
C GLY A 182 17.35 -6.13 21.82
N ASN A 183 17.21 -4.80 21.76
CA ASN A 183 15.98 -4.04 22.01
C ASN A 183 15.38 -3.43 20.73
N ALA A 184 15.84 -3.90 19.56
CA ALA A 184 15.39 -3.40 18.26
C ALA A 184 15.04 -4.57 17.32
N ILE A 185 14.18 -4.30 16.34
CA ILE A 185 13.79 -5.29 15.35
C ILE A 185 13.71 -4.69 13.95
N ALA A 186 14.27 -5.41 12.97
CA ALA A 186 14.20 -5.09 11.55
C ALA A 186 13.19 -6.01 10.83
N LEU A 187 12.20 -5.39 10.19
CA LEU A 187 11.06 -6.04 9.55
C LEU A 187 11.03 -5.73 8.05
N PRO A 188 11.43 -6.68 7.18
CA PRO A 188 11.46 -6.47 5.73
C PRO A 188 10.05 -6.47 5.10
N CYS A 189 9.85 -5.54 4.17
CA CYS A 189 8.64 -5.35 3.38
C CYS A 189 8.98 -5.49 1.88
N TYR A 190 9.24 -6.73 1.46
CA TYR A 190 9.46 -7.05 0.04
C TYR A 190 8.12 -7.34 -0.62
N ALA A 191 7.92 -6.80 -1.84
CA ALA A 191 6.72 -7.05 -2.62
C ALA A 191 6.66 -8.53 -3.05
N ASP A 192 5.51 -9.16 -2.85
CA ASP A 192 5.18 -10.46 -3.45
C ASP A 192 3.95 -10.25 -4.35
N GLU A 193 4.18 -9.62 -5.51
CA GLU A 193 3.19 -8.89 -6.32
C GLU A 193 1.84 -9.62 -6.58
N ALA A 194 1.87 -10.94 -6.74
CA ALA A 194 0.65 -11.70 -7.08
C ALA A 194 -0.13 -12.21 -5.87
N ARG A 195 0.56 -12.55 -4.77
CA ARG A 195 -0.07 -13.12 -3.56
C ARG A 195 -0.59 -12.04 -2.62
N ASP A 196 0.01 -10.87 -2.73
CA ASP A 196 -0.27 -9.74 -1.86
C ASP A 196 -1.58 -9.04 -2.21
N LEU A 197 -1.84 -8.82 -3.51
CA LEU A 197 -3.06 -8.15 -3.97
C LEU A 197 -4.34 -8.95 -3.64
N ASP A 198 -4.30 -10.28 -3.81
CA ASP A 198 -5.44 -11.13 -3.43
C ASP A 198 -5.73 -11.06 -1.93
N THR A 199 -4.68 -10.98 -1.11
CA THR A 199 -4.80 -10.83 0.35
C THR A 199 -5.44 -9.49 0.72
N VAL A 200 -5.03 -8.40 0.05
CA VAL A 200 -5.64 -7.07 0.25
C VAL A 200 -7.12 -7.07 -0.13
N ILE A 201 -7.48 -7.68 -1.27
CA ILE A 201 -8.88 -7.83 -1.70
C ILE A 201 -9.68 -8.61 -0.65
N ASP A 202 -9.15 -9.73 -0.17
CA ASP A 202 -9.81 -10.57 0.84
C ASP A 202 -10.02 -9.84 2.16
N ASP A 203 -9.01 -9.07 2.62
CA ASP A 203 -9.09 -8.31 3.86
C ASP A 203 -10.16 -7.21 3.80
N GLU A 204 -10.23 -6.45 2.71
CA GLU A 204 -11.25 -5.40 2.58
C GLU A 204 -12.66 -5.97 2.44
N LEU A 205 -12.83 -7.03 1.63
CA LEU A 205 -14.11 -7.73 1.51
C LEU A 205 -14.56 -8.30 2.85
N ARG A 206 -13.65 -8.90 3.62
CA ARG A 206 -13.95 -9.45 4.95
C ARG A 206 -14.37 -8.36 5.92
N ARG A 207 -13.68 -7.20 5.95
CA ARG A 207 -14.05 -6.06 6.81
C ARG A 207 -15.46 -5.54 6.49
N ALA A 208 -15.85 -5.56 5.22
CA ALA A 208 -17.18 -5.14 4.79
C ALA A 208 -18.24 -6.24 4.83
N GLY A 209 -17.87 -7.49 5.14
CA GLY A 209 -18.79 -8.63 5.16
C GLY A 209 -19.32 -9.01 3.77
N MET A 210 -18.55 -8.77 2.70
CA MET A 210 -18.94 -8.99 1.31
C MET A 210 -18.15 -10.13 0.66
N SER A 211 -18.70 -10.71 -0.40
CA SER A 211 -18.00 -11.59 -1.35
C SER A 211 -17.79 -10.88 -2.70
N MET A 212 -16.97 -11.48 -3.56
CA MET A 212 -16.72 -11.00 -4.92
C MET A 212 -16.66 -12.20 -5.86
N THR A 213 -17.29 -12.08 -7.03
CA THR A 213 -17.23 -13.15 -8.04
C THR A 213 -15.82 -13.31 -8.61
N LEU A 214 -15.49 -14.51 -9.11
CA LEU A 214 -14.16 -14.78 -9.67
C LEU A 214 -13.84 -13.84 -10.86
N ASP A 215 -14.84 -13.57 -11.68
CA ASP A 215 -14.73 -12.75 -12.89
C ASP A 215 -14.43 -11.30 -12.52
N ALA A 216 -15.17 -10.76 -11.54
CA ALA A 216 -14.96 -9.44 -10.97
C ALA A 216 -13.55 -9.31 -10.37
N ARG A 217 -13.10 -10.32 -9.62
CA ARG A 217 -11.75 -10.35 -9.04
C ARG A 217 -10.68 -10.29 -10.13
N GLN A 218 -10.83 -11.08 -11.19
CA GLN A 218 -9.87 -11.08 -12.29
C GLN A 218 -9.87 -9.74 -13.06
N ALA A 219 -11.03 -9.12 -13.25
CA ALA A 219 -11.15 -7.80 -13.86
C ALA A 219 -10.46 -6.74 -12.99
N LEU A 220 -10.76 -6.73 -11.70
CA LEU A 220 -10.17 -5.80 -10.74
C LEU A 220 -8.64 -5.93 -10.72
N ARG A 221 -8.09 -7.15 -10.66
CA ARG A 221 -6.63 -7.38 -10.70
C ARG A 221 -5.93 -6.83 -11.95
N ARG A 222 -6.63 -6.73 -13.09
CA ARG A 222 -6.06 -6.12 -14.30
C ARG A 222 -6.04 -4.60 -14.23
N ASN A 223 -6.97 -4.01 -13.48
CA ASN A 223 -7.13 -2.58 -13.33
C ASN A 223 -6.26 -2.02 -12.19
N LEU A 224 -5.99 -2.82 -11.17
CA LEU A 224 -5.09 -2.47 -10.07
C LEU A 224 -3.62 -2.56 -10.50
N GLY A 225 -2.84 -1.52 -10.17
CA GLY A 225 -1.42 -1.41 -10.51
C GLY A 225 -0.49 -2.09 -9.50
N GLY A 226 0.83 -1.97 -9.71
CA GLY A 226 1.85 -2.50 -8.79
C GLY A 226 2.03 -1.68 -7.50
N ASP A 227 1.30 -0.56 -7.33
CA ASP A 227 1.30 0.21 -6.09
C ASP A 227 0.19 -0.30 -5.17
N ARG A 228 0.59 -0.94 -4.07
CA ARG A 228 -0.33 -1.54 -3.08
C ARG A 228 -1.22 -0.50 -2.40
N LEU A 229 -0.71 0.70 -2.13
CA LEU A 229 -1.45 1.73 -1.39
C LEU A 229 -2.53 2.34 -2.29
N ALA A 230 -2.18 2.62 -3.55
CA ALA A 230 -3.16 3.01 -4.56
C ALA A 230 -4.21 1.89 -4.76
N SER A 231 -3.76 0.63 -4.84
CA SER A 231 -4.66 -0.51 -5.05
C SER A 231 -5.64 -0.70 -3.90
N ARG A 232 -5.23 -0.51 -2.65
CA ARG A 232 -6.12 -0.58 -1.48
C ARG A 232 -7.20 0.50 -1.55
N GLY A 233 -6.84 1.74 -1.90
CA GLY A 233 -7.82 2.82 -2.06
C GLY A 233 -8.86 2.54 -3.14
N GLU A 234 -8.46 1.92 -4.26
CA GLU A 234 -9.40 1.48 -5.30
C GLU A 234 -10.34 0.37 -4.82
N ILE A 235 -9.84 -0.60 -4.05
CA ILE A 235 -10.66 -1.67 -3.47
C ILE A 235 -11.64 -1.11 -2.44
N GLU A 236 -11.18 -0.22 -1.55
CA GLU A 236 -12.05 0.45 -0.55
C GLU A 236 -13.18 1.22 -1.23
N LYS A 237 -12.89 1.93 -2.33
CA LYS A 237 -13.93 2.62 -3.13
C LYS A 237 -14.95 1.65 -3.70
N LEU A 238 -14.51 0.52 -4.27
CA LEU A 238 -15.41 -0.49 -4.83
C LEU A 238 -16.31 -1.10 -3.74
N VAL A 239 -15.74 -1.39 -2.57
CA VAL A 239 -16.48 -1.89 -1.40
C VAL A 239 -17.49 -0.85 -0.90
N LEU A 240 -17.13 0.43 -0.88
CA LEU A 240 -18.02 1.52 -0.50
C LEU A 240 -19.16 1.71 -1.52
N TYR A 241 -18.87 1.58 -2.81
CA TYR A 241 -19.87 1.62 -3.88
C TYR A 241 -20.88 0.47 -3.77
N ALA A 242 -20.40 -0.71 -3.38
CA ALA A 242 -21.23 -1.89 -3.16
C ALA A 242 -21.87 -1.93 -1.76
N HIS A 243 -21.74 -0.87 -0.95
CA HIS A 243 -22.23 -0.87 0.44
C HIS A 243 -23.71 -1.26 0.55
N GLY A 244 -24.01 -2.15 1.50
CA GLY A 244 -25.35 -2.73 1.69
C GLY A 244 -25.66 -3.95 0.81
N ARG A 245 -24.80 -4.32 -0.13
CA ARG A 245 -24.91 -5.55 -0.92
C ARG A 245 -24.04 -6.67 -0.32
N LYS A 246 -24.36 -7.93 -0.62
CA LYS A 246 -23.60 -9.10 -0.15
C LYS A 246 -22.46 -9.53 -1.08
N GLU A 247 -22.57 -9.25 -2.38
CA GLU A 247 -21.64 -9.73 -3.39
C GLU A 247 -21.35 -8.64 -4.43
N ILE A 248 -20.08 -8.52 -4.81
CA ILE A 248 -19.58 -7.63 -5.85
C ILE A 248 -19.43 -8.40 -7.16
N GLY A 249 -20.15 -7.95 -8.20
CA GLY A 249 -20.13 -8.53 -9.54
C GLY A 249 -19.16 -7.83 -10.49
N ILE A 250 -19.05 -8.34 -11.72
CA ILE A 250 -18.18 -7.73 -12.73
C ILE A 250 -18.69 -6.37 -13.19
N GLU A 251 -20.02 -6.19 -13.22
CA GLU A 251 -20.65 -4.92 -13.57
C GLU A 251 -20.28 -3.80 -12.58
N ASP A 252 -20.09 -4.12 -11.29
CA ASP A 252 -19.65 -3.16 -10.28
C ASP A 252 -18.20 -2.71 -10.50
N VAL A 253 -17.34 -3.66 -10.88
CA VAL A 253 -15.95 -3.37 -11.23
C VAL A 253 -15.89 -2.51 -12.49
N ASP A 254 -16.71 -2.80 -13.50
CA ASP A 254 -16.77 -2.02 -14.73
C ASP A 254 -17.33 -0.61 -14.48
N ALA A 255 -18.36 -0.48 -13.65
CA ALA A 255 -18.95 0.81 -13.27
C ALA A 255 -17.96 1.69 -12.48
N MET A 256 -17.17 1.10 -11.57
CA MET A 256 -16.16 1.83 -10.80
C MET A 256 -14.86 2.08 -11.56
N SER A 257 -14.52 1.22 -12.51
CA SER A 257 -13.38 1.43 -13.42
C SER A 257 -13.71 2.43 -14.54
N GLY A 258 -14.99 2.79 -14.68
CA GLY A 258 -15.56 3.57 -15.77
C GLY A 258 -15.43 5.09 -15.63
N ASP A 259 -14.95 5.62 -14.51
CA ASP A 259 -14.82 7.07 -14.33
C ASP A 259 -13.39 7.45 -13.90
N VAL A 260 -12.74 8.19 -14.81
CA VAL A 260 -11.42 8.82 -14.72
C VAL A 260 -10.19 7.91 -14.97
N SER A 261 -9.67 8.01 -16.20
CA SER A 261 -8.33 7.62 -16.71
C SER A 261 -8.07 6.15 -17.10
N GLY A 262 -8.65 5.14 -16.46
CA GLY A 262 -8.36 3.71 -16.76
C GLY A 262 -8.92 3.22 -18.10
N ALA A 263 -10.21 3.44 -18.35
CA ALA A 263 -10.88 3.00 -19.58
C ALA A 263 -10.44 3.76 -20.84
N SER A 264 -9.91 4.98 -20.70
CA SER A 264 -9.59 5.85 -21.85
C SER A 264 -8.34 5.43 -22.60
N PHE A 265 -7.30 4.93 -21.91
CA PHE A 265 -6.09 4.51 -22.61
C PHE A 265 -6.17 3.09 -23.17
N ASP A 266 -6.90 2.17 -22.51
CA ASP A 266 -7.12 0.83 -23.06
C ASP A 266 -7.97 0.89 -24.33
N ALA A 267 -8.96 1.78 -24.39
CA ALA A 267 -9.68 2.08 -25.63
C ALA A 267 -8.76 2.62 -26.74
N ALA A 268 -7.79 3.48 -26.38
CA ALA A 268 -6.79 3.96 -27.34
C ALA A 268 -5.89 2.82 -27.85
N VAL A 269 -5.43 1.93 -26.97
CA VAL A 269 -4.62 0.78 -27.36
C VAL A 269 -5.42 -0.21 -28.21
N ASP A 270 -6.68 -0.48 -27.87
CA ASP A 270 -7.53 -1.37 -28.64
C ASP A 270 -7.86 -0.79 -30.03
N ALA A 271 -8.14 0.52 -30.12
CA ALA A 271 -8.31 1.21 -31.40
C ALA A 271 -7.03 1.20 -32.24
N MET A 272 -5.85 1.36 -31.61
CA MET A 272 -4.55 1.23 -32.27
C MET A 272 -4.35 -0.18 -32.83
N LEU A 273 -4.65 -1.23 -32.06
CA LEU A 273 -4.51 -2.61 -32.49
C LEU A 273 -5.52 -2.97 -33.60
N ASP A 274 -6.75 -2.44 -33.56
CA ASP A 274 -7.76 -2.67 -34.60
C ASP A 274 -7.49 -1.86 -35.89
N GLY A 275 -6.66 -0.81 -35.80
CA GLY A 275 -6.36 0.10 -36.90
C GLY A 275 -7.40 1.21 -37.10
N LYS A 276 -8.23 1.49 -36.09
CA LYS A 276 -9.22 2.58 -36.11
C LYS A 276 -8.56 3.89 -35.70
N VAL A 277 -7.88 4.54 -36.66
CA VAL A 277 -7.06 5.74 -36.41
C VAL A 277 -7.86 6.90 -35.79
N GLY A 278 -9.11 7.11 -36.21
CA GLY A 278 -9.98 8.15 -35.65
C GLY A 278 -10.34 7.89 -34.18
N ASP A 279 -10.74 6.66 -33.87
CA ASP A 279 -11.10 6.25 -32.49
C ASP A 279 -9.87 6.29 -31.57
N PHE A 280 -8.71 5.92 -32.09
CA PHE A 280 -7.43 6.06 -31.38
C PHE A 280 -7.18 7.52 -31.01
N ASP A 281 -7.33 8.45 -31.98
CA ASP A 281 -7.04 9.85 -31.73
C ASP A 281 -7.97 10.48 -30.69
N ILE A 282 -9.27 10.17 -30.80
CA ILE A 282 -10.28 10.62 -29.82
C ILE A 282 -9.94 10.09 -28.42
N SER A 283 -9.62 8.79 -28.30
CA SER A 283 -9.37 8.14 -27.01
C SER A 283 -8.04 8.60 -26.39
N PHE A 284 -7.00 8.80 -27.21
CA PHE A 284 -5.71 9.31 -26.78
C PHE A 284 -5.82 10.76 -26.29
N ASN A 285 -6.46 11.65 -27.06
CA ASN A 285 -6.64 13.03 -26.66
C ASN A 285 -7.49 13.15 -25.39
N ARG A 286 -8.55 12.33 -25.26
CA ARG A 286 -9.35 12.25 -24.04
C ARG A 286 -8.50 11.85 -22.83
N HIS A 287 -7.63 10.85 -22.97
CA HIS A 287 -6.71 10.43 -21.90
C HIS A 287 -5.80 11.59 -21.47
N CYS A 288 -5.16 12.27 -22.41
CA CYS A 288 -4.27 13.40 -22.10
C CYS A 288 -5.01 14.59 -21.49
N GLN A 289 -6.19 14.94 -22.01
CA GLN A 289 -7.03 16.03 -21.47
C GLN A 289 -7.52 15.74 -20.05
N SER A 290 -7.70 14.47 -19.69
CA SER A 290 -8.05 14.05 -18.33
C SER A 290 -6.88 14.07 -17.34
N GLY A 291 -5.71 14.59 -17.75
CA GLY A 291 -4.48 14.59 -16.94
C GLY A 291 -3.71 13.26 -16.98
N GLY A 292 -4.12 12.32 -17.83
CA GLY A 292 -3.48 11.02 -17.99
C GLY A 292 -2.10 11.14 -18.64
N HIS A 293 -1.10 10.47 -18.05
CA HIS A 293 0.26 10.55 -18.56
C HIS A 293 0.42 9.74 -19.87
N PRO A 294 1.00 10.30 -20.97
CA PRO A 294 1.15 9.60 -22.26
C PRO A 294 1.96 8.30 -22.19
N PHE A 295 2.90 8.23 -21.25
CA PHE A 295 3.67 7.02 -20.95
C PHE A 295 2.80 5.80 -20.63
N LEU A 296 1.62 6.00 -20.00
CA LEU A 296 0.74 4.88 -19.66
C LEU A 296 0.23 4.19 -20.94
N VAL A 297 -0.19 4.97 -21.94
CA VAL A 297 -0.62 4.46 -23.25
C VAL A 297 0.53 3.74 -23.96
N LEU A 298 1.74 4.33 -23.97
CA LEU A 298 2.93 3.72 -24.55
C LEU A 298 3.29 2.39 -23.88
N SER A 299 3.27 2.36 -22.54
CA SER A 299 3.61 1.17 -21.76
C SER A 299 2.56 0.06 -21.94
N SER A 300 1.27 0.41 -22.02
CA SER A 300 0.18 -0.54 -22.25
C SER A 300 0.26 -1.12 -23.66
N ALA A 301 0.42 -0.27 -24.68
CA ALA A 301 0.64 -0.71 -26.06
C ALA A 301 1.83 -1.67 -26.18
N MET A 302 2.93 -1.38 -25.48
CA MET A 302 4.13 -2.22 -25.48
C MET A 302 3.86 -3.60 -24.85
N ARG A 303 3.20 -3.64 -23.68
CA ARG A 303 2.81 -4.91 -23.03
C ARG A 303 1.90 -5.74 -23.93
N GLN A 304 0.92 -5.11 -24.58
CA GLN A 304 0.00 -5.80 -25.48
C GLN A 304 0.72 -6.37 -26.71
N LEU A 305 1.58 -5.58 -27.36
CA LEU A 305 2.35 -6.05 -28.53
C LEU A 305 3.36 -7.14 -28.15
N GLN A 306 3.97 -7.10 -26.97
CA GLN A 306 4.84 -8.18 -26.46
C GLN A 306 4.04 -9.46 -26.22
N ALA A 307 2.86 -9.38 -25.63
CA ALA A 307 1.98 -10.53 -25.45
C ALA A 307 1.59 -11.14 -26.81
N ILE A 308 1.23 -10.30 -27.78
CA ILE A 308 0.93 -10.72 -29.15
C ILE A 308 2.16 -11.34 -29.82
N GLN A 309 3.37 -10.81 -29.60
CA GLN A 309 4.60 -11.38 -30.14
C GLN A 309 4.88 -12.79 -29.60
N VAL A 310 4.68 -13.01 -28.30
CA VAL A 310 4.81 -14.35 -27.70
C VAL A 310 3.78 -15.31 -28.29
N MET A 311 2.52 -14.88 -28.38
CA MET A 311 1.44 -15.67 -28.99
C MET A 311 1.72 -15.97 -30.47
N ARG A 312 2.22 -15.00 -31.23
CA ARG A 312 2.59 -15.19 -32.65
C ARG A 312 3.72 -16.21 -32.80
N GLY A 313 4.73 -16.16 -31.94
CA GLY A 313 5.80 -17.16 -31.91
C GLY A 313 5.28 -18.58 -31.59
N GLN A 314 4.31 -18.72 -30.69
CA GLN A 314 3.66 -20.00 -30.41
C GLN A 314 2.84 -20.49 -31.61
N MET A 315 2.14 -19.59 -32.30
CA MET A 315 1.34 -19.88 -33.48
C MET A 315 2.22 -20.44 -34.61
N GLU A 316 3.34 -19.78 -34.90
CA GLU A 316 4.26 -20.16 -35.98
C GLU A 316 5.07 -21.42 -35.64
N SER A 317 5.56 -21.56 -34.41
CA SER A 317 6.37 -22.73 -34.02
C SER A 317 5.56 -24.01 -33.84
N GLN A 318 4.29 -23.93 -33.44
CA GLN A 318 3.45 -25.08 -33.14
C GLN A 318 2.38 -25.34 -34.21
N GLY A 319 2.31 -24.52 -35.26
CA GLY A 319 1.32 -24.62 -36.33
C GLY A 319 -0.13 -24.48 -35.84
N ARG A 320 -0.34 -23.82 -34.70
CA ARG A 320 -1.68 -23.64 -34.11
C ARG A 320 -2.40 -22.47 -34.79
N ASN A 321 -3.73 -22.49 -34.77
CA ASN A 321 -4.52 -21.34 -35.20
C ASN A 321 -4.60 -20.27 -34.10
N ALA A 322 -4.96 -19.03 -34.48
CA ALA A 322 -5.00 -17.88 -33.56
C ALA A 322 -5.94 -18.12 -32.36
N ALA A 323 -7.15 -18.66 -32.59
CA ALA A 323 -8.13 -18.94 -31.54
C ALA A 323 -7.60 -19.93 -30.48
N SER A 324 -6.89 -20.98 -30.90
CA SER A 324 -6.28 -21.97 -29.99
C SER A 324 -5.18 -21.35 -29.13
N VAL A 325 -4.34 -20.49 -29.72
CA VAL A 325 -3.27 -19.79 -28.99
C VAL A 325 -3.85 -18.82 -27.98
N VAL A 326 -4.85 -18.03 -28.35
CA VAL A 326 -5.52 -17.07 -27.46
C VAL A 326 -6.22 -17.78 -26.31
N ALA A 327 -6.90 -18.90 -26.57
CA ALA A 327 -7.52 -19.71 -25.52
C ALA A 327 -6.50 -20.32 -24.53
N GLY A 328 -5.29 -20.64 -25.00
CA GLY A 328 -4.20 -21.19 -24.20
C GLY A 328 -3.32 -20.14 -23.52
N ALA A 329 -3.56 -18.84 -23.73
CA ALA A 329 -2.72 -17.77 -23.22
C ALA A 329 -2.71 -17.71 -21.68
N ARG A 330 -1.52 -17.44 -21.12
CA ARG A 330 -1.33 -17.20 -19.68
C ARG A 330 -0.52 -15.92 -19.50
N PRO A 331 -1.09 -14.84 -18.92
CA PRO A 331 -2.45 -14.74 -18.36
C PRO A 331 -3.58 -14.85 -19.40
N PRO A 332 -4.80 -15.28 -19.00
CA PRO A 332 -5.94 -15.38 -19.92
C PRO A 332 -6.32 -14.05 -20.55
N VAL A 333 -6.58 -14.06 -21.86
CA VAL A 333 -7.12 -12.90 -22.59
C VAL A 333 -8.58 -12.70 -22.22
N PHE A 334 -8.93 -11.47 -21.84
CA PHE A 334 -10.30 -11.09 -21.48
C PHE A 334 -11.28 -11.39 -22.62
N PHE A 335 -12.47 -11.92 -22.30
CA PHE A 335 -13.39 -12.46 -23.29
C PHE A 335 -13.77 -11.43 -24.37
N ALA A 336 -14.00 -10.16 -23.98
CA ALA A 336 -14.37 -9.09 -24.92
C ALA A 336 -13.24 -8.75 -25.90
N ARG A 337 -11.98 -8.96 -25.50
CA ARG A 337 -10.78 -8.67 -26.31
C ARG A 337 -10.31 -9.87 -27.13
N ARG A 338 -10.87 -11.07 -26.95
CA ARG A 338 -10.46 -12.27 -27.68
C ARG A 338 -10.49 -12.07 -29.19
N LYS A 339 -11.61 -11.61 -29.73
CA LYS A 339 -11.77 -11.36 -31.18
C LYS A 339 -10.76 -10.35 -31.71
N LEU A 340 -10.50 -9.29 -30.95
CA LEU A 340 -9.52 -8.27 -31.31
C LEU A 340 -8.12 -8.90 -31.40
N VAL A 341 -7.71 -9.61 -30.34
CA VAL A 341 -6.39 -10.24 -30.25
C VAL A 341 -6.20 -11.33 -31.31
N GLU A 342 -7.21 -12.17 -31.55
CA GLU A 342 -7.22 -13.17 -32.63
C GLU A 342 -7.00 -12.50 -33.99
N LYS A 343 -7.77 -11.45 -34.30
CA LYS A 343 -7.65 -10.71 -35.55
C LYS A 343 -6.28 -10.03 -35.69
N THR A 344 -5.75 -9.47 -34.61
CA THR A 344 -4.41 -8.87 -34.61
C THR A 344 -3.33 -9.93 -34.84
N LEU A 345 -3.44 -11.11 -34.21
CA LEU A 345 -2.50 -12.23 -34.40
C LEU A 345 -2.48 -12.75 -35.83
N GLU A 346 -3.62 -12.79 -36.50
CA GLU A 346 -3.71 -13.21 -37.90
C GLU A 346 -3.02 -12.21 -38.84
N ARG A 347 -3.22 -10.91 -38.59
CA ARG A 347 -2.71 -9.81 -39.43
C ARG A 347 -1.23 -9.48 -39.22
N TRP A 348 -0.76 -9.58 -37.98
CA TRP A 348 0.59 -9.16 -37.61
C TRP A 348 1.58 -10.32 -37.67
N ASN A 349 2.67 -10.12 -38.40
CA ASN A 349 3.81 -11.06 -38.41
C ASN A 349 4.90 -10.64 -37.42
N VAL A 350 5.86 -11.55 -37.16
CA VAL A 350 6.93 -11.33 -36.18
C VAL A 350 7.78 -10.10 -36.51
N GLU A 351 8.06 -9.85 -37.79
CA GLU A 351 8.85 -8.69 -38.21
C GLU A 351 8.11 -7.36 -37.96
N ALA A 352 6.82 -7.29 -38.26
CA ALA A 352 5.99 -6.11 -38.01
C ALA A 352 5.89 -5.81 -36.51
N LEU A 353 5.69 -6.85 -35.69
CA LEU A 353 5.67 -6.72 -34.23
C LEU A 353 7.01 -6.21 -33.71
N GLY A 354 8.13 -6.72 -34.23
CA GLY A 354 9.47 -6.24 -33.89
C GLY A 354 9.68 -4.76 -34.24
N ARG A 355 9.24 -4.32 -35.43
CA ARG A 355 9.32 -2.90 -35.84
C ARG A 355 8.46 -2.00 -34.95
N ALA A 356 7.23 -2.40 -34.65
CA ALA A 356 6.33 -1.63 -33.78
C ALA A 356 6.88 -1.49 -32.35
N LEU A 357 7.43 -2.58 -31.79
CA LEU A 357 8.06 -2.55 -30.48
C LEU A 357 9.30 -1.65 -30.43
N ASN A 358 10.17 -1.71 -31.45
CA ASN A 358 11.32 -0.81 -31.57
C ASN A 358 10.88 0.67 -31.67
N ARG A 359 9.80 0.95 -32.39
CA ARG A 359 9.20 2.29 -32.47
C ARG A 359 8.72 2.77 -31.10
N LEU A 360 8.03 1.92 -30.34
CA LEU A 360 7.57 2.26 -28.99
C LEU A 360 8.73 2.48 -28.01
N GLN A 361 9.76 1.63 -28.02
CA GLN A 361 10.94 1.79 -27.18
C GLN A 361 11.68 3.10 -27.49
N THR A 362 11.82 3.42 -28.78
CA THR A 362 12.41 4.69 -29.22
C THR A 362 11.58 5.87 -28.72
N ALA A 363 10.24 5.80 -28.83
CA ALA A 363 9.36 6.84 -28.31
C ALA A 363 9.47 7.03 -26.79
N VAL A 364 9.53 5.93 -26.03
CA VAL A 364 9.76 6.00 -24.57
C VAL A 364 11.09 6.69 -24.24
N LEU A 365 12.16 6.41 -24.98
CA LEU A 365 13.44 7.10 -24.78
C LEU A 365 13.33 8.60 -25.10
N GLN A 366 12.68 8.96 -26.21
CA GLN A 366 12.55 10.36 -26.63
C GLN A 366 11.67 11.17 -25.68
N THR A 367 10.57 10.61 -25.20
CA THR A 367 9.69 11.26 -24.20
C THR A 367 10.40 11.52 -22.87
N ARG A 368 11.34 10.64 -22.47
CA ARG A 368 12.21 10.86 -21.29
C ARG A 368 13.28 11.92 -21.50
N LYS A 369 13.85 12.00 -22.72
CA LYS A 369 14.85 13.03 -23.06
C LYS A 369 14.23 14.42 -23.20
N ARG A 370 13.00 14.50 -23.70
CA ARG A 370 12.24 15.73 -23.92
C ARG A 370 10.84 15.64 -23.30
N PRO A 371 10.71 15.84 -21.99
CA PRO A 371 9.43 15.77 -21.29
C PRO A 371 8.39 16.77 -21.81
N ASP A 372 8.85 17.93 -22.29
CA ASP A 372 8.08 19.01 -22.90
C ASP A 372 7.33 18.58 -24.17
N LEU A 373 7.87 17.61 -24.93
CA LEU A 373 7.25 17.08 -26.14
C LEU A 373 6.67 15.67 -25.95
N SER A 374 6.51 15.23 -24.71
CA SER A 374 6.15 13.86 -24.38
C SER A 374 4.84 13.40 -25.03
N GLU A 375 3.80 14.24 -24.99
CA GLU A 375 2.50 13.97 -25.59
C GLU A 375 2.59 13.85 -27.13
N ALA A 376 3.20 14.82 -27.78
CA ALA A 376 3.35 14.85 -29.23
C ALA A 376 4.15 13.63 -29.76
N LEU A 377 5.25 13.30 -29.08
CA LEU A 377 6.10 12.14 -29.43
C LEU A 377 5.37 10.82 -29.22
N ALA A 378 4.63 10.67 -28.12
CA ALA A 378 3.82 9.49 -27.84
C ALA A 378 2.72 9.32 -28.89
N ARG A 379 1.97 10.39 -29.18
CA ARG A 379 0.90 10.40 -30.18
C ARG A 379 1.43 10.00 -31.55
N GLN A 380 2.54 10.59 -32.01
CA GLN A 380 3.14 10.27 -33.31
C GLN A 380 3.60 8.81 -33.41
N ALA A 381 4.16 8.26 -32.34
CA ALA A 381 4.60 6.89 -32.30
C ALA A 381 3.41 5.91 -32.43
N LEU A 382 2.40 6.09 -31.58
CA LEU A 382 1.20 5.26 -31.51
C LEU A 382 0.32 5.38 -32.76
N LEU A 383 0.13 6.60 -33.29
CA LEU A 383 -0.58 6.83 -34.55
C LEU A 383 0.09 6.10 -35.72
N GLY A 384 1.42 6.07 -35.75
CA GLY A 384 2.16 5.31 -36.77
C GLY A 384 1.87 3.81 -36.71
N ILE A 385 1.67 3.25 -35.52
CA ILE A 385 1.31 1.84 -35.30
C ILE A 385 -0.16 1.60 -35.68
N ALA A 386 -1.06 2.52 -35.34
CA ALA A 386 -2.46 2.43 -35.75
C ALA A 386 -2.60 2.42 -37.28
N VAL A 387 -1.84 3.25 -37.99
CA VAL A 387 -1.79 3.27 -39.46
C VAL A 387 -1.19 1.97 -40.01
N GLU A 388 -0.14 1.43 -39.39
CA GLU A 388 0.42 0.13 -39.79
C GLU A 388 -0.61 -0.99 -39.60
N SER A 389 -1.35 -1.01 -38.48
CA SER A 389 -2.43 -1.98 -38.24
C SER A 389 -3.55 -1.86 -39.26
N ALA A 390 -3.96 -0.63 -39.62
CA ALA A 390 -4.96 -0.38 -40.64
C ALA A 390 -4.53 -0.93 -42.02
N ARG A 391 -3.26 -0.74 -42.40
CA ARG A 391 -2.69 -1.27 -43.64
C ARG A 391 -2.61 -2.79 -43.66
N LEU A 392 -2.22 -3.41 -42.54
CA LEU A 392 -2.19 -4.87 -42.42
C LEU A 392 -3.60 -5.46 -42.52
N GLY A 393 -4.60 -4.77 -41.97
CA GLY A 393 -6.00 -5.17 -42.05
C GLY A 393 -6.65 -5.06 -43.44
N GLN A 394 -6.01 -4.40 -44.41
CA GLN A 394 -6.47 -4.33 -45.81
C GLN A 394 -5.82 -5.40 -46.71
N ARG A 395 -4.79 -6.09 -46.22
CA ARG A 395 -3.97 -7.04 -46.99
C ARG A 395 -4.33 -8.52 -46.76
N GLY A 396 -5.11 -8.81 -45.73
CA GLY A 396 -5.71 -10.12 -45.46
C GLY A 396 -7.22 -10.02 -45.58
#